data_AF-A0A4V5P5U5-F1
#
_entry.id   AF-A0A4V5P5U5-F1
#
_cell.length_a   1.000
_cell.length_b   1.000
_cell.length_c   1.000
_cell.angle_alpha   90.00
_cell.angle_beta   90.00
_cell.angle_gamma   90.00
#
_symmetry.space_group_name_H-M   'P 1'
#
loop_
_entity.id
_entity.type
_entity.pdbx_description
1 polymer ?
#
loop_
_entity_poly.entity_id
_entity_poly.type
_entity_poly.pdbx_seq_one_letter_code
_entity_poly.pdbx_strand_id
1 'polypeptide(L)' 'MLRAIRDFFWKTGNKVGFKPAGGIRSAKDSLAWLSLIKEELGDEWLKPELFRIGASTLLADIER' A
#
# COMPACT_ATOMS: atom_id res chain seq x y z
N MET A 1 4.84 -1.95 9.76
CA MET A 1 4.60 -0.54 9.39
C MET A 1 3.12 -0.19 9.38
N LEU A 2 2.24 -0.92 8.68
CA LEU A 2 0.81 -0.59 8.62
C LEU A 2 0.12 -0.48 9.98
N ARG A 3 0.36 -1.44 10.89
CA ARG A 3 -0.17 -1.37 12.27
C ARG A 3 0.26 -0.10 13.01
N ALA A 4 1.50 0.35 12.82
CA ALA A 4 1.96 1.61 13.41
C ALA A 4 1.25 2.84 12.81
N ILE A 5 0.93 2.81 11.51
CA ILE A 5 0.11 3.84 10.86
C ILE A 5 -1.31 3.84 11.43
N ARG A 6 -1.91 2.67 11.62
CA ARG A 6 -3.23 2.53 12.26
C ARG A 6 -3.22 3.10 13.68
N ASP A 7 -2.24 2.70 14.48
CA ASP A 7 -2.13 3.14 15.87
C ASP A 7 -1.90 4.66 15.95
N PHE A 8 -1.12 5.22 15.02
CA PHE A 8 -0.94 6.66 14.89
C PHE A 8 -2.24 7.38 14.53
N PHE A 9 -3.00 6.86 13.57
CA PHE A 9 -4.31 7.40 13.21
C PHE A 9 -5.28 7.36 14.39
N TRP A 10 -5.37 6.25 15.12
CA TRP A 10 -6.24 6.15 16.30
C TRP A 10 -5.87 7.12 17.42
N LYS A 11 -4.58 7.44 17.58
CA LYS A 11 -4.12 8.40 18.60
C LYS A 11 -4.29 9.86 18.20
N THR A 12 -4.22 10.16 16.90
CA THR A 12 -4.05 11.55 16.44
C THR A 12 -5.14 12.04 15.48
N GLY A 13 -5.92 11.14 14.89
CA GLY A 13 -6.83 11.43 13.78
C GLY A 13 -6.14 11.73 12.44
N ASN A 14 -4.81 11.77 12.39
CA ASN A 14 -4.06 12.12 11.18
C ASN A 14 -3.76 10.89 10.32
N LYS A 15 -4.06 10.97 9.03
CA LYS A 15 -3.77 9.90 8.06
C LYS A 15 -2.34 10.05 7.51
N VAL A 16 -1.61 8.94 7.48
CA VAL A 16 -0.26 8.87 6.90
C VAL A 16 -0.27 7.82 5.80
N GLY A 17 0.30 8.17 4.65
CA GLY A 17 0.39 7.26 3.52
C GLY A 17 1.47 6.18 3.68
N PHE A 18 1.34 5.11 2.91
CA PHE A 18 2.31 4.02 2.87
C PHE A 18 2.79 3.75 1.44
N LYS A 19 4.08 3.50 1.29
CA LYS A 19 4.69 3.18 0.00
C LYS A 19 5.65 2.00 0.14
N PRO A 20 5.23 0.75 -0.13
CA PRO A 20 6.18 -0.35 -0.21
C PRO A 20 7.03 -0.16 -1.47
N ALA A 21 8.32 -0.47 -1.37
CA ALA A 21 9.26 -0.30 -2.48
C ALA A 21 10.29 -1.43 -2.49
N GLY A 22 10.68 -1.84 -3.69
CA GLY A 22 11.68 -2.90 -3.91
C GLY A 22 11.07 -4.30 -3.91
N GLY A 23 11.50 -5.13 -4.87
CA GLY A 23 11.15 -6.55 -4.93
C GLY A 23 9.73 -6.88 -5.44
N ILE A 24 8.84 -5.90 -5.62
CA ILE A 24 7.49 -6.11 -6.17
C ILE A 24 7.59 -6.19 -7.69
N ARG A 25 7.48 -7.40 -8.24
CA ARG A 25 7.74 -7.66 -9.67
C ARG A 25 6.53 -8.15 -10.44
N SER A 26 5.53 -8.70 -9.75
CA SER A 26 4.33 -9.25 -10.39
C SER A 26 3.02 -8.60 -9.94
N ALA A 27 1.98 -8.70 -10.76
CA ALA A 27 0.62 -8.32 -10.42
C ALA A 27 0.10 -9.08 -9.18
N LYS A 28 0.55 -10.32 -8.97
CA LYS A 28 0.20 -11.08 -7.76
C LYS A 28 0.80 -10.46 -6.50
N ASP A 29 2.05 -10.00 -6.58
CA ASP A 29 2.72 -9.32 -5.45
C ASP A 29 2.02 -7.99 -5.13
N SER A 30 1.58 -7.25 -6.15
CA SER A 30 0.86 -5.98 -5.94
C SER A 30 -0.50 -6.20 -5.28
N LEU A 31 -1.22 -7.26 -5.64
CA LEU A 31 -2.48 -7.66 -5.00
C LEU A 31 -2.29 -7.99 -3.52
N ALA A 32 -1.21 -8.67 -3.14
CA ALA A 32 -0.93 -8.95 -1.73
C ALA A 32 -0.80 -7.66 -0.90
N TRP A 33 -0.14 -6.63 -1.45
CA TRP A 33 -0.05 -5.32 -0.79
C TRP A 33 -1.40 -4.60 -0.72
N LEU A 34 -2.19 -4.62 -1.80
CA LEU A 34 -3.53 -4.02 -1.81
C LEU A 34 -4.44 -4.67 -0.75
N SER A 35 -4.43 -6.00 -0.64
CA SER A 35 -5.19 -6.72 0.38
C SER A 35 -4.72 -6.34 1.79
N LEU A 36 -3.41 -6.31 2.02
CA LEU A 36 -2.86 -5.96 3.33
C LEU A 36 -3.21 -4.53 3.76
N ILE A 37 -3.19 -3.57 2.83
CA ILE A 37 -3.61 -2.18 3.09
C ILE A 37 -5.09 -2.13 3.44
N LYS A 38 -5.94 -2.82 2.65
CA LYS A 38 -7.37 -2.86 2.89
C LYS A 38 -7.70 -3.46 4.26
N GLU A 39 -7.05 -4.56 4.62
CA GLU A 39 -7.29 -5.26 5.89
C GLU A 39 -6.79 -4.48 7.11
N GLU A 40 -5.60 -3.88 7.04
CA GLU A 40 -5.01 -3.21 8.20
C GLU A 40 -5.45 -1.73 8.34
N LEU A 41 -5.78 -1.04 7.25
CA LEU A 41 -6.06 0.41 7.22
C LEU A 41 -7.41 0.80 6.60
N GLY A 42 -8.08 -0.10 5.87
CA GLY A 42 -9.38 0.15 5.24
C GLY A 42 -9.31 0.78 3.85
N ASP A 43 -10.47 0.86 3.18
CA ASP A 43 -10.57 1.26 1.77
C ASP A 43 -10.09 2.69 1.49
N GLU A 44 -10.19 3.61 2.46
CA GLU A 44 -9.72 4.98 2.28
C GLU A 44 -8.22 5.07 2.01
N TRP A 45 -7.42 4.13 2.53
CA TRP A 45 -5.98 4.09 2.29
C TRP A 45 -5.60 3.56 0.92
N LEU A 46 -6.52 3.00 0.14
CA LEU A 46 -6.23 2.54 -1.22
C LEU A 46 -6.12 3.68 -2.24
N LYS A 47 -6.38 4.92 -1.82
CA LYS A 47 -6.29 6.11 -2.68
C LYS A 47 -4.82 6.51 -2.94
N PRO A 48 -4.49 7.09 -4.12
CA PRO A 48 -3.11 7.41 -4.49
C PRO A 48 -2.37 8.34 -3.51
N GLU A 49 -3.09 9.17 -2.75
CA GLU A 49 -2.53 10.07 -1.74
C GLU A 49 -2.03 9.32 -0.50
N LEU A 50 -2.58 8.12 -0.24
CA LEU A 50 -2.32 7.32 0.95
C LEU A 50 -1.66 5.97 0.65
N PHE A 51 -1.66 5.53 -0.61
CA PHE A 51 -0.96 4.32 -1.01
C PHE A 51 -0.37 4.41 -2.41
N ARG A 52 0.91 4.08 -2.53
CA ARG A 52 1.60 3.93 -3.82
C ARG A 52 2.54 2.75 -3.79
N ILE A 53 2.71 2.05 -4.91
CA ILE A 53 3.72 1.01 -5.06
C ILE A 53 4.96 1.61 -5.70
N GLY A 54 6.11 1.47 -5.04
CA GLY A 54 7.42 1.79 -5.62
C GLY A 54 7.96 0.61 -6.41
N ALA A 55 7.85 0.64 -7.74
CA ALA A 55 8.34 -0.41 -8.60
C ALA A 55 9.09 0.15 -9.82
N SER A 56 10.11 -0.60 -10.26
CA SER A 56 10.87 -0.30 -11.48
C SER A 56 10.58 -1.26 -12.63
N THR A 57 10.07 -2.47 -12.33
CA THR A 57 9.82 -3.52 -13.35
C THR A 57 8.38 -4.04 -13.37
N LEU A 58 7.55 -3.66 -12.39
CA LEU A 58 6.17 -4.17 -12.25
C LEU A 58 5.27 -3.81 -13.44
N LEU A 59 5.47 -2.64 -14.04
CA LEU A 59 4.61 -2.16 -15.13
C LEU A 59 4.55 -3.15 -16.29
N ALA A 60 5.71 -3.69 -16.70
CA ALA A 60 5.80 -4.65 -17.78
C ALA A 60 5.07 -5.97 -17.51
N ASP A 61 4.89 -6.35 -16.25
CA ASP A 61 4.11 -7.54 -15.89
C ASP A 61 2.59 -7.28 -15.92
N ILE A 62 2.17 -6.06 -15.55
CA ILE A 62 0.74 -5.67 -15.50
C ILE A 62 0.17 -5.38 -16.89
N GLU A 63 0.97 -4.85 -17.81
CA GLU A 63 0.53 -4.48 -19.17
C GLU A 63 0.47 -5.66 -20.15
N ARG A 64 0.76 -6.88 -19.68
CA ARG A 64 0.75 -8.10 -20.50
C ARG A 64 -0.65 -8.70 -20.62
#